data_AF-A0A0Q4MZS0-F1
#
_entry.id   AF-A0A0Q4MZS0-F1
#
_cell.length_a   1.000
_cell.length_b   1.000
_cell.length_c   1.000
_cell.angle_alpha   90.00
_cell.angle_beta   90.00
_cell.angle_gamma   90.00
#
_symmetry.space_group_name_H-M   'P 1'
#
loop_
_entity.id
_entity.type
_entity.pdbx_description
1 polymer ?
#
loop_
_entity_poly.entity_id
_entity_poly.type
_entity_poly.pdbx_seq_one_letter_code
_entity_poly.pdbx_strand_id
1 'polypeptide(L)' 'MDDNENRSYHRPIWDDNGQVYFEIPFHPKEKNHVAVCLKPPDKVIPVIFIPGVMGSNAFPSERKKSRGGLP' A
#
# COMPACT_ATOMS: atom_id res chain seq x y z
N MET A 1 -27.68 -1.82 21.96
CA MET A 1 -27.20 -0.48 21.63
C MET A 1 -25.78 -0.68 21.14
N ASP A 2 -25.59 -0.74 19.83
CA ASP A 2 -24.26 -0.95 19.25
C ASP A 2 -23.49 0.36 19.32
N ASP A 3 -22.46 0.41 20.17
CA ASP A 3 -21.57 1.57 20.35
C ASP A 3 -20.80 1.99 19.06
N ASN A 4 -21.00 1.25 17.97
CA ASN A 4 -20.32 1.42 16.69
C ASN A 4 -20.98 2.45 15.76
N GLU A 5 -22.22 2.86 16.01
CA GLU A 5 -22.97 3.70 15.06
C GLU A 5 -22.51 5.17 15.03
N ASN A 6 -21.73 5.60 16.03
CA ASN A 6 -21.28 6.99 16.18
C ASN A 6 -19.77 7.21 16.00
N ARG A 7 -19.07 6.20 15.49
CA ARG A 7 -17.62 6.25 15.29
C ARG A 7 -17.27 5.87 13.86
N SER A 8 -16.31 6.57 13.29
CA SER A 8 -15.66 6.16 12.03
C SER A 8 -14.16 6.03 12.25
N TYR A 9 -13.58 5.03 11.59
CA TYR A 9 -12.16 4.73 11.68
C TYR A 9 -11.49 5.07 10.36
N HIS A 10 -10.49 5.95 10.42
CA HIS A 10 -9.79 6.46 9.26
C HIS A 10 -8.37 5.94 9.24
N ARG A 11 -7.99 5.28 8.13
CA ARG A 11 -6.62 4.84 7.89
C ARG A 11 -5.78 6.03 7.39
N PRO A 12 -4.49 6.09 7.75
CA PRO A 12 -3.60 7.13 7.24
C PRO A 12 -3.40 6.95 5.73
N ILE A 13 -3.45 8.05 5.00
CA ILE A 13 -3.12 8.11 3.57
C ILE A 13 -1.77 8.80 3.44
N TRP A 14 -0.90 8.23 2.61
CA TRP A 14 0.44 8.78 2.34
C TRP A 14 0.40 9.55 1.03
N ASP A 15 0.91 10.78 1.04
CA ASP A 15 1.17 11.53 -0.18
C ASP A 15 2.51 11.12 -0.82
N ASP A 16 2.81 11.68 -1.99
CA ASP A 16 4.06 11.40 -2.72
C ASP A 16 5.32 11.88 -1.98
N ASN A 17 5.17 12.79 -1.01
CA ASN A 17 6.25 13.29 -0.17
C ASN A 17 6.45 12.45 1.10
N GLY A 18 5.65 11.39 1.30
CA GLY A 18 5.68 10.56 2.50
C GLY A 18 5.05 11.24 3.73
N GLN A 19 4.22 12.27 3.55
CA GLN A 19 3.43 12.89 4.60
C GLN A 19 2.08 12.19 4.76
N VAL A 20 1.61 12.13 6.00
CA VAL A 20 0.34 11.48 6.34
C VAL A 20 -0.77 12.50 6.47
N TYR A 21 -1.90 12.21 5.83
CA TYR A 21 -3.16 12.93 6.01
C TYR A 21 -4.34 11.97 6.18
N PHE A 22 -5.49 12.51 6.59
CA PHE A 22 -6.74 11.78 6.79
C PHE A 22 -7.89 12.50 6.09
N GLU A 23 -8.69 11.75 5.35
CA GLU A 23 -9.92 12.25 4.73
C GLU A 23 -11.10 12.05 5.68
N ILE A 24 -11.50 13.12 6.36
CA ILE A 24 -12.58 13.05 7.37
C ILE A 24 -13.83 13.73 6.81
N PRO A 25 -14.92 13.00 6.58
CA PRO A 25 -16.18 13.61 6.15
C PRO A 25 -16.82 14.42 7.29
N PHE A 26 -17.46 15.53 6.93
CA PHE A 26 -18.19 16.35 7.89
C PHE A 26 -19.44 15.62 8.40
N HIS A 27 -19.70 15.75 9.69
CA HIS A 27 -20.88 15.17 10.33
C HIS A 27 -21.68 16.26 11.06
N PRO A 28 -23.02 16.16 11.08
CA PRO A 28 -23.86 17.05 11.87
C PRO A 28 -23.49 16.98 13.36
N LYS A 29 -23.41 18.14 14.01
CA LYS A 29 -22.99 18.26 15.42
C LYS A 29 -23.91 17.48 16.37
N GLU A 30 -25.20 17.42 16.08
CA GLU A 30 -26.22 16.72 16.89
C GLU A 30 -25.95 15.22 17.03
N LYS A 31 -25.23 14.62 16.08
CA LYS A 31 -24.90 13.18 16.12
C LYS A 31 -23.76 12.86 17.08
N ASN A 32 -23.02 13.86 17.58
CA ASN A 32 -21.86 13.68 18.46
C ASN A 32 -20.82 12.69 17.90
N HIS A 33 -20.59 12.73 16.59
CA HIS A 33 -19.77 11.74 15.89
C HIS A 33 -18.26 11.91 16.15
N VAL A 34 -17.60 10.79 16.40
CA VAL A 34 -16.16 10.72 16.70
C VAL A 34 -15.42 10.08 15.53
N ALA A 35 -14.54 10.85 14.90
CA ALA A 35 -13.60 10.34 13.90
C ALA A 35 -12.32 9.88 14.59
N VAL A 36 -12.03 8.58 14.52
CA VAL A 36 -10.82 7.97 15.06
C VAL A 36 -9.79 7.84 13.96
N CYS A 37 -8.73 8.65 14.03
CA CYS A 37 -7.61 8.61 13.09
C CYS A 37 -6.56 7.61 13.59
N LEU A 38 -6.35 6.51 12.86
CA LEU A 38 -5.40 5.49 13.25
C LEU A 38 -3.98 5.99 13.03
N LYS A 39 -3.20 6.12 14.11
CA LYS A 39 -1.80 6.53 14.03
C LYS A 39 -0.99 5.49 13.22
N PRO A 40 -0.17 5.92 12.23
CA PRO A 40 0.79 5.04 11.60
C PRO A 40 1.72 4.37 12.63
N PRO A 41 2.14 3.12 12.40
CA PRO A 41 3.07 2.44 13.30
C PRO A 41 4.44 3.13 13.30
N ASP A 42 5.01 3.34 14.49
CA ASP A 42 6.35 3.93 14.66
C ASP A 42 7.48 2.97 14.21
N LYS A 43 7.18 1.66 14.10
CA LYS A 43 8.08 0.62 13.62
C LYS A 43 7.35 -0.30 12.66
N VAL A 44 7.89 -0.45 11.45
CA VAL A 44 7.34 -1.34 10.42
C VAL A 44 8.22 -2.60 10.34
N ILE A 45 7.59 -3.78 10.38
CA ILE A 45 8.26 -5.06 10.12
C ILE A 45 8.10 -5.38 8.63
N PRO A 46 9.16 -5.36 7.82
CA PRO A 46 9.04 -5.68 6.40
C PRO A 46 8.76 -7.18 6.21
N VAL A 47 7.71 -7.49 5.45
CA VAL A 47 7.46 -8.86 4.98
C VAL A 47 7.99 -8.97 3.56
N ILE A 48 9.03 -9.77 3.38
CA ILE A 48 9.64 -9.99 2.07
C ILE A 48 9.11 -11.31 1.51
N PHE A 49 8.44 -11.26 0.36
CA PHE A 49 8.05 -12.46 -0.36
C PHE A 49 9.21 -12.94 -1.22
N ILE A 50 9.69 -14.16 -0.96
CA ILE A 50 10.72 -14.80 -1.78
C ILE A 50 10.00 -15.76 -2.75
N PRO A 51 10.02 -15.49 -4.07
CA PRO A 51 9.39 -16.38 -5.03
C PRO A 51 10.09 -17.74 -5.08
N GLY A 52 9.33 -18.79 -5.40
CA GLY A 52 9.86 -20.14 -5.61
C GLY A 52 10.63 -20.30 -6.93
N VAL A 53 11.03 -21.54 -7.24
CA VAL A 53 11.68 -21.88 -8.52
C VAL A 53 10.75 -21.50 -9.69
N MET A 54 11.27 -20.76 -10.67
CA MET A 54 10.52 -20.09 -11.77
C MET A 54 9.58 -18.93 -11.38
N GLY A 55 9.54 -18.52 -10.11
CA GLY A 55 8.60 -17.49 -9.62
C GLY A 55 9.03 -16.04 -9.81
N SER A 56 10.18 -15.78 -10.43
CA SER A 56 10.66 -14.43 -10.74
C SER A 56 10.40 -14.09 -12.20
N ASN A 57 10.07 -12.82 -12.47
CA ASN A 57 9.95 -12.33 -13.84
C ASN A 57 11.24 -12.61 -14.62
N ALA A 58 11.13 -13.36 -15.72
CA ALA A 58 12.23 -13.62 -16.62
C ALA A 58 12.37 -12.45 -17.60
N PHE A 59 13.47 -11.72 -17.53
CA PHE A 59 13.86 -10.84 -18.63
C PHE A 59 14.38 -11.73 -19.77
N PRO A 60 13.85 -11.61 -21.00
CA PRO A 60 14.41 -12.33 -22.13
C PRO A 60 15.86 -11.87 -22.31
N SER A 61 16.82 -12.79 -22.18
CA SER A 61 18.19 -12.48 -22.56
C SER A 61 18.22 -12.25 -24.08
N GLU A 62 18.72 -11.08 -24.50
CA GLU A 62 18.99 -10.86 -25.92
C GLU A 62 20.03 -11.88 -26.38
N ARG A 63 19.59 -12.90 -27.11
CA ARG A 63 20.53 -13.74 -27.86
C ARG A 63 21.16 -12.87 -28.93
N LYS A 64 22.40 -12.41 -28.71
CA LYS A 64 23.24 -11.91 -29.81
C LYS A 64 23.30 -13.02 -30.85
N LYS A 65 22.60 -12.83 -31.98
CA LYS A 65 22.64 -13.72 -33.14
C LYS A 65 24.10 -13.77 -33.58
N SER A 66 24.83 -14.82 -33.18
CA SER A 66 26.15 -15.09 -33.73
C SER A 66 25.94 -15.27 -35.22
N ARG A 67 26.39 -14.30 -36.01
CA ARG A 67 26.45 -14.43 -37.46
C ARG A 67 27.53 -15.47 -37.72
N GLY A 68 27.11 -16.74 -37.74
CA GLY A 68 27.92 -17.82 -38.26
C GLY A 68 28.28 -17.46 -39.69
N GLY A 69 29.57 -17.23 -39.92
CA GLY A 69 30.11 -17.11 -41.25
C GLY A 69 30.25 -18.46 -41.93
N LEU A 70 30.65 -18.36 -43.20
CA LEU A 70 31.24 -19.31 -44.15
C LEU A 70 30.33 -19.71 -45.33
N PRO A 71 30.88 -19.82 -46.56
CA PRO A 71 32.03 -19.13 -47.17
C PRO A 71 31.61 -17.97 -48.10
#